data_AF-A0A7W1IG66-F1
#
_entry.id   AF-A0A7W1IG66-F1
#
_cell.length_a   1.000
_cell.length_b   1.000
_cell.length_c   1.000
_cell.angle_alpha   90.00
_cell.angle_beta   90.00
_cell.angle_gamma   90.00
#
_symmetry.space_group_name_H-M   'P 1'
#
loop_
_entity.id
_entity.type
_entity.pdbx_description
1 polymer ?
#
loop_
_entity_poly.entity_id
_entity_poly.type
_entity_poly.pdbx_seq_one_letter_code
_entity_poly.pdbx_strand_id
1 'polypeptide(L)'
;MRSSLIPLPPLLTLGILTIGAACGPGKTDRSADSVGTGAAMTAVRADSGQMAMPAGGQGMSGMHQDTLVRKVDAHLQRMKTTNADSLRALVSDDRQVVTSLIADCEQMMRQMKMEPPRKWQSAVQDLRTDLDRMASMTGPQLTQAMPEHRKRIEGMLAMRRDMMRM
;
A
#
# COMPACT_ATOMS: atom_id res chain seq x y z
N MET A 1 19.43 -34.01 50.83
CA MET A 1 18.84 -34.00 49.48
C MET A 1 17.36 -34.33 49.62
N ARG A 2 16.50 -33.31 49.66
CA ARG A 2 15.06 -33.47 49.90
C ARG A 2 14.32 -33.23 48.59
N SER A 3 13.59 -34.25 48.19
CA SER A 3 12.65 -34.28 47.07
C SER A 3 11.64 -33.13 47.15
N SER A 4 11.38 -32.48 46.02
CA SER A 4 10.17 -31.72 45.79
C SER A 4 9.71 -32.03 44.37
N LEU A 5 8.89 -33.09 44.27
CA LEU A 5 8.02 -33.34 43.12
C LEU A 5 6.90 -32.29 43.15
N ILE A 6 6.75 -31.56 42.05
CA ILE A 6 5.59 -30.70 41.80
C ILE A 6 4.71 -31.42 40.78
N PRO A 7 3.46 -31.82 41.12
CA PRO A 7 2.50 -32.32 40.15
C PRO A 7 1.39 -31.30 39.80
N LEU A 8 0.80 -31.51 38.60
CA LEU A 8 -0.46 -31.00 38.00
C LEU A 8 -0.44 -29.69 37.17
N PRO A 9 -1.38 -29.49 36.20
CA PRO A 9 -2.42 -30.40 35.66
C PRO A 9 -2.44 -30.55 34.10
N PRO A 10 -3.25 -31.48 33.56
CA PRO A 10 -3.39 -31.78 32.14
C PRO A 10 -4.57 -31.06 31.45
N LEU A 11 -4.54 -31.07 30.11
CA LEU A 11 -5.66 -31.02 29.15
C LEU A 11 -6.55 -29.75 29.10
N LEU A 12 -6.42 -29.00 28.01
CA LEU A 12 -7.48 -28.12 27.51
C LEU A 12 -7.64 -28.29 25.98
N THR A 13 -8.44 -29.29 25.65
CA THR A 13 -9.58 -29.27 24.72
C THR A 13 -9.47 -28.49 23.41
N LEU A 14 -9.39 -29.29 22.34
CA LEU A 14 -9.97 -29.13 21.00
C LEU A 14 -11.04 -28.02 20.86
N GLY A 15 -10.80 -27.07 19.95
CA GLY A 15 -11.82 -26.18 19.39
C GLY A 15 -11.76 -26.23 17.86
N ILE A 16 -12.51 -27.15 17.26
CA ILE A 16 -12.74 -27.22 15.81
C ILE A 16 -13.79 -26.16 15.48
N LEU A 17 -13.39 -25.09 14.78
CA LEU A 17 -14.32 -24.09 14.24
C LEU A 17 -14.56 -24.37 12.75
N THR A 18 -15.55 -25.21 12.47
CA THR A 18 -16.16 -25.36 11.14
C THR A 18 -17.04 -24.15 10.83
N ILE A 19 -16.62 -23.30 9.90
CA ILE A 19 -17.49 -22.31 9.26
C ILE A 19 -17.83 -22.84 7.88
N GLY A 20 -19.01 -23.46 7.76
CA GLY A 20 -19.70 -23.64 6.50
C GLY A 20 -20.46 -22.36 6.19
N ALA A 21 -20.12 -21.69 5.08
CA ALA A 21 -20.92 -20.63 4.50
C ALA A 21 -21.30 -21.05 3.08
N ALA A 22 -22.60 -21.02 2.83
CA ALA A 22 -23.30 -21.57 1.69
C ALA A 22 -22.91 -20.90 0.35
N CYS A 23 -22.67 -21.74 -0.66
CA CYS A 23 -22.62 -21.33 -2.06
C CYS A 23 -24.03 -21.52 -2.64
N GLY A 24 -24.77 -20.42 -2.84
CA GLY A 24 -26.04 -20.41 -3.56
C GLY A 24 -25.85 -20.10 -5.05
N PRO A 25 -26.55 -20.77 -5.98
CA PRO A 25 -26.40 -20.55 -7.42
C PRO A 25 -27.24 -19.35 -7.88
N GLY A 26 -26.58 -18.21 -8.10
CA GLY A 26 -27.17 -17.02 -8.72
C GLY A 26 -27.15 -17.12 -10.24
N LYS A 27 -28.23 -17.67 -10.81
CA LYS A 27 -28.52 -17.67 -12.25
C LYS A 27 -29.16 -16.33 -12.60
N THR A 28 -28.48 -15.48 -13.37
CA THR A 28 -29.10 -14.34 -14.05
C THR A 28 -28.83 -14.43 -15.54
N ASP A 29 -29.89 -14.83 -16.23
CA ASP A 29 -30.09 -14.79 -17.66
C ASP A 29 -30.72 -13.43 -18.03
N ARG A 30 -30.62 -13.03 -19.31
CA ARG A 30 -31.13 -11.80 -19.98
C ARG A 30 -30.20 -10.58 -19.98
N SER A 31 -29.98 -9.86 -21.07
CA SER A 31 -30.43 -9.98 -22.48
C SER A 31 -29.37 -9.30 -23.34
N ALA A 32 -29.05 -9.90 -24.48
CA ALA A 32 -28.59 -9.16 -25.65
C ALA A 32 -29.81 -8.50 -26.31
N ASP A 33 -29.69 -7.23 -26.68
CA ASP A 33 -30.32 -6.73 -27.91
C ASP A 33 -29.46 -5.62 -28.52
N SER A 34 -29.25 -5.78 -29.82
CA SER A 34 -28.57 -4.87 -30.74
C SER A 34 -29.51 -3.66 -30.98
N VAL A 35 -29.16 -2.49 -31.51
CA VAL A 35 -28.48 -2.13 -32.75
C VAL A 35 -28.27 -0.60 -32.65
N GLY A 36 -27.15 -0.08 -33.13
CA GLY A 36 -26.90 1.36 -33.23
C GLY A 36 -25.95 1.68 -34.37
N THR A 37 -26.40 1.38 -35.59
CA THR A 37 -25.70 1.67 -36.84
C THR A 37 -25.64 3.18 -37.09
N GLY A 38 -24.41 3.69 -37.26
CA GLY A 38 -24.09 4.71 -38.26
C GLY A 38 -24.49 6.17 -37.97
N ALA A 39 -23.54 6.96 -37.48
CA ALA A 39 -23.36 8.33 -37.95
C ALA A 39 -21.87 8.67 -37.95
N ALA A 40 -21.27 8.60 -39.13
CA ALA A 40 -20.01 9.23 -39.43
C ALA A 40 -20.14 10.75 -39.25
N MET A 41 -19.41 11.31 -38.29
CA MET A 41 -19.04 12.72 -38.30
C MET A 41 -17.55 12.83 -38.01
N THR A 42 -16.82 12.90 -39.12
CA THR A 42 -15.65 13.75 -39.35
C THR A 42 -14.78 14.03 -38.14
N ALA A 43 -13.75 13.20 -37.99
CA ALA A 43 -12.58 13.51 -37.20
C ALA A 43 -11.88 14.75 -37.78
N VAL A 44 -12.20 15.93 -37.27
CA VAL A 44 -11.27 17.06 -37.28
C VAL A 44 -10.46 16.92 -36.01
N ARG A 45 -9.26 16.34 -36.11
CA ARG A 45 -8.20 16.62 -35.15
C ARG A 45 -7.00 17.11 -35.91
N ALA A 46 -6.74 18.38 -35.70
CA ALA A 46 -5.70 19.17 -36.32
C ALA A 46 -4.33 18.48 -36.22
N ASP A 47 -3.68 18.46 -37.38
CA ASP A 47 -2.24 18.44 -37.57
C ASP A 47 -1.60 19.51 -36.67
N SER A 48 -0.89 19.04 -35.64
CA SER A 48 -0.03 19.85 -34.79
C SER A 48 1.19 19.02 -34.40
N GLY A 49 2.22 19.08 -35.23
CA GLY A 49 3.60 18.91 -34.78
C GLY A 49 4.01 17.49 -34.43
N GLN A 50 4.46 16.77 -35.46
CA GLN A 50 5.62 15.89 -35.31
C GLN A 50 6.76 16.67 -34.63
N MET A 51 6.94 16.49 -33.33
CA MET A 51 8.27 16.57 -32.73
C MET A 51 8.66 15.15 -32.36
N ALA A 52 9.49 14.58 -33.24
CA ALA A 52 10.26 13.38 -33.00
C ALA A 52 11.03 13.56 -31.67
N MET A 53 10.51 12.95 -30.60
CA MET A 53 11.28 12.80 -29.39
C MET A 53 12.38 11.77 -29.68
N PRO A 54 13.66 12.13 -29.49
CA PRO A 54 14.74 11.18 -29.69
C PRO A 54 14.56 10.02 -28.72
N ALA A 55 14.57 8.81 -29.26
CA ALA A 55 14.88 7.60 -28.54
C ALA A 55 16.27 7.77 -27.92
N GLY A 56 16.31 8.28 -26.68
CA GLY A 56 17.54 8.67 -26.03
C GLY A 56 17.40 8.60 -24.52
N GLY A 57 18.03 7.58 -23.93
CA GLY A 57 18.53 7.67 -22.57
C GLY A 57 17.64 7.09 -21.48
N GLN A 58 17.79 5.79 -21.27
CA GLN A 58 17.81 5.19 -19.94
C GLN A 58 18.55 6.12 -18.96
N GLY A 59 17.84 6.88 -18.13
CA GLY A 59 18.49 7.85 -17.23
C GLY A 59 17.55 8.63 -16.30
N MET A 60 16.26 8.76 -16.61
CA MET A 60 15.35 9.57 -15.78
C MET A 60 14.73 8.84 -14.57
N SER A 61 14.91 7.53 -14.41
CA SER A 61 14.30 6.78 -13.30
C SER A 61 14.90 7.16 -11.93
N GLY A 62 16.18 7.54 -11.87
CA GLY A 62 16.83 7.91 -10.60
C GLY A 62 16.34 9.22 -10.00
N MET A 63 16.08 10.24 -10.83
CA MET A 63 15.62 11.56 -10.34
C MET A 63 14.20 11.52 -9.75
N HIS A 64 13.32 10.69 -10.30
CA HIS A 64 11.94 10.58 -9.81
C HIS A 64 11.89 9.83 -8.47
N GLN A 65 12.77 8.85 -8.29
CA GLN A 65 12.85 8.00 -7.10
C GLN A 65 13.35 8.75 -5.86
N ASP A 66 14.34 9.62 -5.98
CA ASP A 66 14.81 10.45 -4.86
C ASP A 66 13.81 11.57 -4.50
N THR A 67 12.96 11.95 -5.45
CA THR A 67 11.89 12.93 -5.22
C THR A 67 10.80 12.34 -4.34
N LEU A 68 10.48 11.06 -4.50
CA LEU A 68 9.45 10.39 -3.70
C LEU A 68 9.88 10.18 -2.24
N VAL A 69 11.12 9.76 -1.99
CA VAL A 69 11.64 9.64 -0.61
C VAL A 69 11.62 10.98 0.12
N ARG A 70 12.05 12.06 -0.54
CA ARG A 70 11.98 13.41 0.02
C ARG A 70 10.54 13.85 0.28
N LYS A 71 9.59 13.50 -0.60
CA LYS A 71 8.17 13.76 -0.40
C LYS A 71 7.62 13.02 0.82
N VAL A 72 7.96 11.75 1.00
CA VAL A 72 7.56 10.96 2.16
C VAL A 72 8.13 11.56 3.44
N ASP A 73 9.42 11.90 3.47
CA ASP A 73 10.04 12.51 4.64
C ASP A 73 9.42 13.86 5.01
N ALA A 74 9.22 14.74 4.01
CA ALA A 74 8.53 16.01 4.22
C ALA A 74 7.08 15.82 4.70
N HIS A 75 6.38 14.82 4.19
CA HIS A 75 5.03 14.48 4.62
C HIS A 75 5.01 14.00 6.08
N LEU A 76 5.93 13.11 6.45
CA LEU A 76 6.09 12.65 7.83
C LEU A 76 6.42 13.83 8.76
N GLN A 77 7.33 14.73 8.39
CA GLN A 77 7.60 15.92 9.20
C GLN A 77 6.37 16.79 9.38
N ARG A 78 5.60 17.03 8.31
CA ARG A 78 4.33 17.76 8.40
C ARG A 78 3.36 17.09 9.38
N MET A 79 3.14 15.79 9.28
CA MET A 79 2.26 15.07 10.22
C MET A 79 2.78 15.14 11.66
N LYS A 80 4.11 15.17 11.88
CA LYS A 80 4.72 15.27 13.22
C LYS A 80 4.29 16.54 13.95
N THR A 81 4.25 17.65 13.22
CA THR A 81 4.00 18.98 13.76
C THR A 81 2.53 19.37 13.70
N THR A 82 1.68 18.51 13.13
CA THR A 82 0.26 18.81 12.93
C THR A 82 -0.54 18.45 14.17
N ASN A 83 -1.48 19.33 14.52
CA ASN A 83 -2.37 19.18 15.66
C ASN A 83 -3.34 18.00 15.45
N ALA A 84 -3.88 17.45 16.54
CA ALA A 84 -4.76 16.28 16.52
C ALA A 84 -5.96 16.41 15.55
N ASP A 85 -6.61 17.58 15.51
CA ASP A 85 -7.79 17.80 14.65
C ASP A 85 -7.42 17.88 13.16
N SER A 86 -6.22 18.40 12.87
CA SER A 86 -5.70 18.54 11.50
C SER A 86 -5.08 17.24 10.98
N LEU A 87 -4.62 16.34 11.88
CA LEU A 87 -4.10 15.03 11.50
C LEU A 87 -5.14 14.20 10.71
N ARG A 88 -6.40 14.26 11.12
CA ARG A 88 -7.48 13.53 10.44
C ARG A 88 -7.65 13.95 8.97
N ALA A 89 -7.50 15.23 8.67
CA ALA A 89 -7.56 15.73 7.29
C ALA A 89 -6.37 15.22 6.45
N LEU A 90 -5.24 14.94 7.08
CA LEU A 90 -4.03 14.44 6.41
C LEU A 90 -4.01 12.92 6.23
N VAL A 91 -4.86 12.14 6.89
CA VAL A 91 -4.87 10.66 6.77
C VAL A 91 -5.15 10.22 5.33
N SER A 92 -6.02 10.92 4.60
CA SER A 92 -6.28 10.61 3.19
C SER A 92 -5.04 10.84 2.33
N ASP A 93 -4.33 11.94 2.55
CA ASP A 93 -3.10 12.26 1.85
C ASP A 93 -1.99 11.26 2.19
N ASP A 94 -1.85 10.89 3.48
CA ASP A 94 -0.89 9.88 3.94
C ASP A 94 -1.13 8.53 3.26
N ARG A 95 -2.38 8.09 3.17
CA ARG A 95 -2.75 6.87 2.44
C ARG A 95 -2.27 6.91 1.00
N GLN A 96 -2.44 8.03 0.30
CA GLN A 96 -1.99 8.18 -1.09
C GLN A 96 -0.45 8.16 -1.18
N VAL A 97 0.24 8.84 -0.26
CA VAL A 97 1.71 8.89 -0.20
C VAL A 97 2.29 7.50 0.06
N VAL A 98 1.80 6.79 1.06
CA VAL A 98 2.25 5.43 1.41
C VAL A 98 1.94 4.44 0.28
N THR A 99 0.76 4.52 -0.34
CA THR A 99 0.41 3.67 -1.49
C THR A 99 1.35 3.91 -2.67
N SER A 100 1.68 5.18 -2.94
CA SER A 100 2.64 5.54 -4.00
C SER A 100 4.04 5.02 -3.71
N LEU A 101 4.47 5.07 -2.44
CA LEU A 101 5.76 4.51 -2.00
C LEU A 101 5.82 2.99 -2.19
N ILE A 102 4.77 2.27 -1.81
CA ILE A 102 4.70 0.81 -1.99
C ILE A 102 4.78 0.47 -3.48
N ALA A 103 4.02 1.18 -4.33
CA ALA A 103 4.02 0.96 -5.77
C ALA A 103 5.39 1.22 -6.42
N ASP A 104 6.10 2.29 -6.01
CA ASP A 104 7.45 2.60 -6.48
C ASP A 104 8.43 1.46 -6.15
N CYS A 105 8.43 1.00 -4.90
CA CYS A 105 9.30 -0.10 -4.49
C CYS A 105 8.98 -1.42 -5.21
N GLU A 106 7.70 -1.75 -5.38
CA GLU A 106 7.31 -2.95 -6.13
C GLU A 106 7.72 -2.86 -7.60
N GLN A 107 7.60 -1.68 -8.21
CA GLN A 107 8.08 -1.45 -9.57
C GLN A 107 9.61 -1.61 -9.65
N MET A 108 10.34 -1.08 -8.68
CA MET A 108 11.79 -1.22 -8.60
C MET A 108 12.21 -2.69 -8.48
N MET A 109 11.59 -3.46 -7.58
CA MET A 109 11.85 -4.90 -7.46
C MET A 109 11.59 -5.65 -8.77
N ARG A 110 10.49 -5.34 -9.46
CA ARG A 110 10.21 -5.91 -10.79
C ARG A 110 11.27 -5.56 -11.83
N GLN A 111 11.74 -4.31 -11.85
CA GLN A 111 12.80 -3.85 -12.77
C GLN A 111 14.13 -4.55 -12.50
N MET A 112 14.45 -4.80 -11.23
CA MET A 112 15.64 -5.55 -10.81
C MET A 112 15.48 -7.08 -10.89
N LYS A 113 14.32 -7.57 -11.37
CA LYS A 113 13.96 -9.00 -11.38
C LYS A 113 14.12 -9.66 -10.00
N MET A 114 13.87 -8.89 -8.95
CA MET A 114 13.96 -9.33 -7.56
C MET A 114 12.58 -9.75 -7.07
N GLU A 115 12.51 -10.92 -6.42
CA GLU A 115 11.29 -11.35 -5.76
C GLU A 115 11.09 -10.57 -4.45
N PRO A 116 9.87 -10.09 -4.12
CA PRO A 116 9.65 -9.36 -2.89
C PRO A 116 9.93 -10.23 -1.67
N PRO A 117 10.88 -9.86 -0.80
CA PRO A 117 11.20 -10.68 0.37
C PRO A 117 10.02 -10.74 1.33
N ARG A 118 9.88 -11.83 2.10
CA ARG A 118 8.76 -12.00 3.05
C ARG A 118 8.59 -10.82 4.01
N LYS A 119 9.71 -10.24 4.47
CA LYS A 119 9.74 -9.04 5.32
C LYS A 119 9.08 -7.81 4.67
N TRP A 120 9.23 -7.65 3.36
CA TRP A 120 8.61 -6.56 2.60
C TRP A 120 7.08 -6.75 2.57
N GLN A 121 6.63 -7.96 2.24
CA GLN A 121 5.20 -8.27 2.15
C GLN A 121 4.50 -8.07 3.51
N SER A 122 5.14 -8.48 4.61
CA SER A 122 4.64 -8.23 5.96
C SER A 122 4.52 -6.72 6.25
N ALA A 123 5.56 -5.94 5.98
CA ALA A 123 5.54 -4.50 6.22
C ALA A 123 4.45 -3.77 5.41
N VAL A 124 4.21 -4.20 4.17
CA VAL A 124 3.11 -3.68 3.33
C VAL A 124 1.75 -3.99 3.95
N GLN A 125 1.54 -5.20 4.48
CA GLN A 125 0.28 -5.56 5.14
C GLN A 125 0.07 -4.79 6.44
N ASP A 126 1.13 -4.62 7.24
CA ASP A 126 1.08 -3.85 8.48
C ASP A 126 0.71 -2.38 8.21
N LEU A 127 1.33 -1.75 7.19
CA LEU A 127 1.01 -0.38 6.79
C LEU A 127 -0.41 -0.23 6.25
N ARG A 128 -0.89 -1.18 5.43
CA ARG A 128 -2.29 -1.17 4.96
C ARG A 128 -3.26 -1.26 6.13
N THR A 129 -2.96 -2.12 7.10
CA THR A 129 -3.74 -2.28 8.32
C THR A 129 -3.76 -1.01 9.16
N ASP A 130 -2.62 -0.32 9.30
CA ASP A 130 -2.56 0.96 10.00
C ASP A 130 -3.40 2.02 9.32
N LEU A 131 -3.27 2.17 8.00
CA LEU A 131 -4.04 3.15 7.22
C LEU A 131 -5.55 2.94 7.34
N ASP A 132 -6.00 1.68 7.25
CA ASP A 132 -7.42 1.34 7.40
C ASP A 132 -7.93 1.63 8.82
N ARG A 133 -7.12 1.33 9.85
CA ARG A 133 -7.46 1.65 11.25
C ARG A 133 -7.51 3.16 11.48
N MET A 134 -6.49 3.88 11.01
CA MET A 134 -6.35 5.34 11.16
C MET A 134 -7.52 6.10 10.52
N ALA A 135 -8.09 5.59 9.43
CA ALA A 135 -9.27 6.19 8.79
C ALA A 135 -10.49 6.29 9.72
N SER A 136 -10.57 5.43 10.74
CA SER A 136 -11.65 5.39 11.72
C SER A 136 -11.31 6.06 13.07
N MET A 137 -10.06 6.48 13.26
CA MET A 137 -9.58 7.03 14.54
C MET A 137 -9.97 8.51 14.74
N THR A 138 -10.13 8.89 16.00
CA THR A 138 -10.22 10.30 16.42
C THR A 138 -8.84 10.96 16.40
N GLY A 139 -8.78 12.30 16.39
CA GLY A 139 -7.52 13.04 16.45
C GLY A 139 -6.57 12.60 17.58
N PRO A 140 -7.04 12.45 18.84
CA PRO A 140 -6.20 11.96 19.93
C PRO A 140 -5.68 10.53 19.73
N GLN A 141 -6.51 9.63 19.19
CA GLN A 141 -6.10 8.26 18.87
C GLN A 141 -5.06 8.24 17.75
N LEU A 142 -5.22 9.10 16.73
CA LEU A 142 -4.23 9.29 15.67
C LEU A 142 -2.89 9.73 16.24
N THR A 143 -2.89 10.76 17.11
CA THR A 143 -1.65 11.24 17.76
C THR A 143 -0.91 10.12 18.50
N GLN A 144 -1.64 9.20 19.15
CA GLN A 144 -1.06 8.05 19.84
C GLN A 144 -0.56 6.95 18.89
N ALA A 145 -1.23 6.72 17.77
CA ALA A 145 -0.86 5.70 16.78
C ALA A 145 0.29 6.14 15.85
N MET A 146 0.43 7.44 15.61
CA MET A 146 1.38 8.01 14.65
C MET A 146 2.85 7.60 14.85
N PRO A 147 3.40 7.50 16.08
CA PRO A 147 4.79 7.12 16.27
C PRO A 147 5.12 5.72 15.72
N GLU A 148 4.23 4.75 15.94
CA GLU A 148 4.43 3.38 15.45
C GLU A 148 4.23 3.30 13.94
N HIS A 149 3.21 3.97 13.39
CA HIS A 149 3.02 4.09 11.94
C HIS A 149 4.26 4.68 11.25
N ARG A 150 4.84 5.74 11.81
CA ARG A 150 6.08 6.35 11.30
C ARG A 150 7.24 5.36 11.29
N LYS A 151 7.48 4.63 12.39
CA LYS A 151 8.56 3.64 12.46
C LYS A 151 8.44 2.59 11.36
N ARG A 152 7.22 2.17 11.03
CA ARG A 152 6.96 1.21 9.94
C ARG A 152 7.28 1.79 8.58
N ILE A 153 6.88 3.04 8.32
CA ILE A 153 7.26 3.75 7.08
C ILE A 153 8.79 3.90 6.97
N GLU A 154 9.45 4.30 8.05
CA GLU A 154 10.92 4.43 8.12
C GLU A 154 11.62 3.09 7.88
N GLY A 155 11.12 2.00 8.46
CA GLY A 155 11.59 0.64 8.19
C GLY A 155 11.43 0.24 6.72
N MET A 156 10.33 0.64 6.09
CA MET A 156 10.11 0.40 4.66
C MET A 156 11.09 1.18 3.78
N LEU A 157 11.39 2.44 4.13
CA LEU A 157 12.41 3.25 3.46
C LEU A 157 13.81 2.68 3.64
N ALA A 158 14.12 2.10 4.81
CA ALA A 158 15.38 1.41 5.04
C ALA A 158 15.51 0.17 4.13
N MET A 159 14.47 -0.67 4.04
CA MET A 159 14.46 -1.82 3.13
C MET A 159 14.66 -1.40 1.67
N ARG A 160 14.03 -0.31 1.23
CA ARG A 160 14.24 0.26 -0.11
C ARG A 160 15.69 0.66 -0.34
N ARG A 161 16.31 1.32 0.64
CA ARG A 161 17.72 1.73 0.56
C ARG A 161 18.65 0.53 0.44
N ASP A 162 18.36 -0.55 1.16
CA ASP A 162 19.13 -1.78 1.07
C ASP A 162 19.00 -2.42 -0.32
N MET A 163 17.79 -2.42 -0.90
CA MET A 163 17.55 -2.93 -2.26
C MET A 163 18.32 -2.14 -3.33
N MET A 164 18.45 -0.81 -3.20
CA MET A 164 19.19 0.02 -4.16
C MET A 164 20.72 -0.12 -4.07
N ARG A 165 21.24 -0.75 -3.01
CA ARG A 165 22.68 -0.95 -2.80
C ARG A 165 23.18 -2.31 -3.30
N MET A 166 22.27 -3.21 -3.69
CA MET A 166 22.57 -4.52 -4.25
C MET A 166 22.82 -4.41 -5.75
#